data_AF-A0A3A0BGW1-F1
#
_entry.id   AF-A0A3A0BGW1-F1
#
_cell.length_a   1.000
_cell.length_b   1.000
_cell.length_c   1.000
_cell.angle_alpha   90.00
_cell.angle_beta   90.00
_cell.angle_gamma   90.00
#
_symmetry.space_group_name_H-M   'P 1'
#
loop_
_entity.id
_entity.type
_entity.pdbx_description
1 polymer ?
#
loop_
_entity_poly.entity_id
_entity_poly.type
_entity_poly.pdbx_seq_one_letter_code
_entity_poly.pdbx_strand_id
1 'polypeptide(L)'
;QAERAAAQLSEQQWHRFVKRQTTPGYHFDGVNSHQVGPGIPIHKNQLSIPILLRGNQIGALKLSAADPERQWDDNEIAMAQATAERAALAIETARLLEDAQKRAAKERAIGQISSKIGGLVNIENIIRTTVEELGGALPDTDVAIQFNTGHSTRSDGSSHVR
;
A
#
# COMPACT_ATOMS: atom_id res chain seq x y z
N GLN A 1 5.25 -29.05 -7.88
CA GLN A 1 6.40 -28.11 -7.88
C GLN A 1 5.98 -26.67 -7.56
N ALA A 2 4.85 -26.18 -8.10
CA ALA A 2 4.33 -24.83 -7.84
C ALA A 2 4.03 -24.51 -6.35
N GLU A 3 3.44 -25.45 -5.60
CA GLU A 3 3.13 -25.24 -4.17
C GLU A 3 4.37 -25.06 -3.29
N ARG A 4 5.45 -25.82 -3.57
CA ARG A 4 6.73 -25.69 -2.87
C ARG A 4 7.40 -24.35 -3.17
N ALA A 5 7.32 -23.89 -4.42
CA ALA A 5 7.83 -22.59 -4.81
C ALA A 5 7.02 -21.45 -4.16
N ALA A 6 5.69 -21.56 -4.09
CA ALA A 6 4.83 -20.58 -3.42
C ALA A 6 5.08 -20.53 -1.90
N ALA A 7 5.27 -21.69 -1.26
CA ALA A 7 5.61 -21.78 0.16
C ALA A 7 6.97 -21.12 0.47
N GLN A 8 8.00 -21.43 -0.31
CA GLN A 8 9.33 -20.81 -0.15
C GLN A 8 9.31 -19.30 -0.38
N LEU A 9 8.53 -18.82 -1.36
CA LEU A 9 8.39 -17.40 -1.63
C LEU A 9 7.69 -16.67 -0.46
N SER A 10 6.67 -17.30 0.13
CA SER A 10 5.99 -16.75 1.31
C SER A 10 6.92 -16.69 2.52
N GLU A 11 7.68 -17.74 2.78
CA GLU A 11 8.64 -17.80 3.91
C GLU A 11 9.72 -16.71 3.81
N GLN A 12 10.28 -16.49 2.62
CA GLN A 12 11.27 -15.43 2.38
C GLN A 12 10.67 -14.03 2.53
N GLN A 13 9.43 -13.82 2.08
CA GLN A 13 8.72 -12.56 2.26
C GLN A 13 8.47 -12.27 3.74
N TRP A 14 8.09 -13.29 4.52
CA TRP A 14 7.91 -13.16 5.97
C TRP A 14 9.22 -12.84 6.69
N HIS A 15 10.30 -13.56 6.40
CA HIS A 15 11.62 -13.25 6.97
C HIS A 15 12.05 -11.80 6.68
N ARG A 16 11.80 -11.32 5.46
CA ARG A 16 12.12 -9.93 5.10
C ARG A 16 11.23 -8.93 5.82
N PHE A 17 9.94 -9.24 5.99
CA PHE A 17 9.00 -8.38 6.71
C PHE A 17 9.36 -8.29 8.19
N VAL A 18 9.62 -9.42 8.86
CA VAL A 18 10.03 -9.47 10.27
C VAL A 18 11.36 -8.72 10.47
N LYS A 19 12.35 -8.89 9.60
CA LYS A 19 13.62 -8.14 9.68
C LYS A 19 13.47 -6.63 9.48
N ARG A 20 12.39 -6.17 8.85
CA ARG A 20 12.08 -4.74 8.69
C ARG A 20 11.31 -4.16 9.87
N GLN A 21 10.69 -5.00 10.69
CA GLN A 21 10.09 -4.54 11.93
C GLN A 21 11.19 -4.29 12.95
N THR A 22 11.42 -3.02 13.26
CA THR A 22 12.41 -2.58 14.26
C THR A 22 11.93 -2.81 15.70
N THR A 23 10.65 -3.15 15.89
CA THR A 23 10.09 -3.40 17.22
C THR A 23 10.33 -4.85 17.63
N PRO A 24 11.18 -5.13 18.63
CA PRO A 24 11.54 -6.49 19.05
C PRO A 24 10.39 -7.28 19.70
N GLY A 25 9.23 -6.65 19.88
CA GLY A 25 8.05 -7.17 20.56
C GLY A 25 7.66 -6.31 21.76
N TYR A 26 6.61 -6.70 22.47
CA TYR A 26 6.19 -6.08 23.73
C TYR A 26 6.04 -7.14 24.82
N HIS A 27 6.32 -6.77 26.06
CA HIS A 27 6.00 -7.56 27.24
C HIS A 27 5.12 -6.74 28.18
N PHE A 28 4.27 -7.42 28.94
CA PHE A 28 3.42 -6.82 29.96
C PHE A 28 4.03 -7.11 31.33
N ASP A 29 4.24 -6.08 32.16
CA ASP A 29 4.85 -6.22 33.50
C ASP A 29 3.82 -6.41 34.63
N GLY A 30 2.53 -6.53 34.27
CA GLY A 30 1.42 -6.54 35.23
C GLY A 30 0.66 -5.21 35.30
N VAL A 31 1.23 -4.13 34.78
CA VAL A 31 0.64 -2.78 34.79
C VAL A 31 0.65 -2.16 33.39
N ASN A 32 1.80 -2.16 32.71
CA ASN A 32 2.01 -1.52 31.42
C ASN A 32 2.70 -2.44 30.41
N SER A 33 2.51 -2.11 29.13
CA SER A 33 3.24 -2.75 28.03
C SER A 33 4.53 -2.01 27.74
N HIS A 34 5.65 -2.74 27.76
CA HIS A 34 6.99 -2.24 27.48
C HIS A 34 7.57 -2.95 26.27
N GLN A 35 8.40 -2.26 25.48
CA GLN A 35 9.11 -2.94 24.39
C GLN A 35 10.08 -3.97 24.96
N VAL A 36 10.19 -5.11 24.27
CA VAL A 36 11.13 -6.17 24.64
C VAL A 36 12.56 -5.61 24.56
N GLY A 37 13.19 -5.45 25.73
CA GLY A 37 14.55 -4.93 25.85
C GLY A 37 15.41 -5.80 26.77
N PRO A 38 16.70 -5.47 26.94
CA PRO A 38 17.55 -6.12 27.94
C PRO A 38 16.96 -5.85 29.35
N GLY A 39 16.60 -6.90 30.08
CA GLY A 39 16.08 -6.80 31.45
C GLY A 39 14.71 -7.45 31.71
N ILE A 40 14.09 -8.09 30.70
CA ILE A 40 12.83 -8.83 30.93
C ILE A 40 13.08 -10.01 31.88
N PRO A 41 12.29 -10.15 32.97
CA PRO A 41 12.37 -11.30 33.85
C PRO A 41 12.07 -12.59 33.07
N ILE A 42 13.08 -13.45 32.97
CA ILE A 42 12.94 -14.81 32.43
C ILE A 42 12.61 -15.72 33.60
N HIS A 43 11.32 -15.98 33.82
CA HIS A 43 10.91 -16.95 34.84
C HIS A 43 11.15 -18.38 34.38
N LYS A 44 11.38 -19.30 35.32
CA LYS A 44 11.62 -20.73 35.03
C LYS A 44 10.41 -21.41 34.40
N ASN A 45 9.20 -21.02 34.83
CA ASN A 45 7.96 -21.57 34.33
C ASN A 45 7.46 -20.73 33.15
N GLN A 46 7.58 -21.30 31.94
CA GLN A 46 7.21 -20.62 30.69
C GLN A 46 6.35 -21.52 29.80
N LEU A 47 5.33 -20.90 29.21
CA LEU A 47 4.54 -21.46 28.13
C LEU A 47 4.82 -20.63 26.86
N SER A 48 5.24 -21.28 25.79
CA SER A 48 5.51 -20.64 24.50
C SER A 48 4.57 -21.20 23.45
N ILE A 49 3.68 -20.35 22.95
CA ILE A 49 2.75 -20.69 21.88
C ILE A 49 3.26 -20.07 20.57
N PRO A 50 3.54 -20.86 19.52
CA PRO A 50 4.00 -20.32 18.26
C PRO A 50 2.88 -19.52 17.57
N ILE A 51 3.23 -18.37 17.00
CA ILE A 51 2.33 -17.62 16.12
C ILE A 51 2.59 -18.13 14.71
N LEU A 52 1.66 -18.92 14.19
CA LEU A 52 1.76 -19.58 12.89
C LEU A 52 0.89 -18.88 11.86
N LEU A 53 1.48 -18.60 10.70
CA LEU A 53 0.76 -18.06 9.56
C LEU A 53 0.99 -18.94 8.35
N ARG A 54 -0.07 -19.63 7.91
CA ARG A 54 -0.02 -20.61 6.80
C ARG A 54 1.08 -21.68 7.01
N GLY A 55 1.26 -22.12 8.25
CA GLY A 55 2.28 -23.11 8.63
C GLY A 55 3.67 -22.54 8.91
N ASN A 56 3.91 -21.26 8.65
CA ASN A 56 5.20 -20.62 8.96
C ASN A 56 5.16 -19.94 10.32
N GLN A 57 6.15 -20.21 11.17
CA GLN A 57 6.28 -19.53 12.45
C GLN A 57 6.81 -18.10 12.23
N ILE A 58 5.98 -17.11 12.55
CA ILE A 58 6.31 -15.68 12.41
C ILE A 58 6.59 -15.01 13.76
N GLY A 59 6.35 -15.71 14.87
CA GLY A 59 6.60 -15.22 16.21
C GLY A 59 6.26 -16.26 17.28
N ALA A 60 6.26 -15.83 18.54
CA ALA A 60 5.82 -16.65 19.67
C ALA A 60 5.16 -15.75 20.72
N LEU A 61 4.03 -16.21 21.24
CA LEU A 61 3.40 -15.68 22.45
C LEU A 61 4.01 -16.41 23.64
N LYS A 62 4.75 -15.67 24.47
CA LYS A 62 5.40 -16.22 25.68
C LYS A 62 4.64 -15.78 26.91
N LEU A 63 4.21 -16.75 27.71
CA LEU A 63 3.65 -16.55 29.03
C LEU A 63 4.67 -17.07 30.05
N SER A 64 4.88 -16.31 31.12
CA SER A 64 5.83 -16.65 32.16
C SER A 64 5.23 -16.39 33.52
N ALA A 65 5.33 -17.35 34.42
CA ALA A 65 4.80 -17.24 35.77
C ALA A 65 5.93 -16.98 36.77
N ALA A 66 5.73 -16.00 37.67
CA ALA A 66 6.68 -15.71 38.75
C ALA A 66 6.81 -16.89 39.73
N ASP A 67 5.70 -17.59 39.98
CA ASP A 67 5.67 -18.82 40.75
C ASP A 67 6.16 -20.02 39.89
N PRO A 68 7.28 -20.66 40.27
CA PRO A 68 7.81 -21.81 39.55
C PRO A 68 6.89 -23.04 39.61
N GLU A 69 6.02 -23.15 40.62
CA GLU A 69 5.15 -24.32 40.83
C GLU A 69 3.78 -24.19 40.15
N ARG A 70 3.49 -23.03 39.53
CA ARG A 70 2.21 -22.81 38.83
C ARG A 70 2.01 -23.85 37.72
N GLN A 71 0.82 -24.42 37.65
CA GLN A 71 0.39 -25.23 36.52
C GLN A 71 -0.49 -24.40 35.59
N TRP A 72 -0.27 -24.52 34.28
CA TRP A 72 -1.14 -23.94 33.27
C TRP A 72 -2.27 -24.91 33.00
N ASP A 73 -3.52 -24.47 33.12
CA ASP A 73 -4.66 -25.33 32.83
C ASP A 73 -4.99 -25.36 31.32
N ASP A 74 -5.79 -26.33 30.91
CA ASP A 74 -6.17 -26.52 29.50
C ASP A 74 -6.91 -25.31 28.91
N ASN A 75 -7.67 -24.57 29.73
CA ASN A 75 -8.41 -23.40 29.30
C ASN A 75 -7.49 -22.19 29.08
N GLU A 76 -6.48 -22.00 29.94
CA GLU A 76 -5.43 -21.00 29.77
C GLU A 76 -4.61 -21.26 28.49
N ILE A 77 -4.25 -22.52 28.25
CA ILE A 77 -3.51 -22.92 27.04
C ILE A 77 -4.38 -22.68 25.80
N ALA A 78 -5.65 -23.11 25.81
CA ALA A 78 -6.57 -22.91 24.70
C ALA A 78 -6.79 -21.41 24.40
N MET A 79 -6.91 -20.58 25.43
CA MET A 79 -7.02 -19.13 25.27
C MET A 79 -5.76 -18.51 24.66
N ALA A 80 -4.57 -18.95 25.09
CA ALA A 80 -3.30 -18.49 24.53
C ALA A 80 -3.14 -18.92 23.06
N GLN A 81 -3.54 -20.15 22.70
CA GLN A 81 -3.57 -20.65 21.32
C GLN A 81 -4.51 -19.83 20.45
N ALA A 82 -5.76 -19.63 20.86
CA ALA A 82 -6.72 -18.82 20.12
C ALA A 82 -6.24 -17.37 19.94
N THR A 83 -5.55 -16.82 20.94
CA THR A 83 -4.95 -15.49 20.86
C THR A 83 -3.81 -15.44 19.84
N ALA A 84 -2.92 -16.44 19.83
CA ALA A 84 -1.83 -16.54 18.86
C ALA A 84 -2.36 -16.66 17.41
N GLU A 85 -3.42 -17.44 17.20
CA GLU A 85 -4.09 -17.58 15.89
C GLU A 85 -4.68 -16.25 15.42
N ARG A 86 -5.41 -15.54 16.29
CA ARG A 86 -5.98 -14.22 15.97
C ARG A 86 -4.89 -13.19 15.69
N ALA A 87 -3.80 -13.22 16.44
CA ALA A 87 -2.65 -12.35 16.21
C ALA A 87 -2.02 -12.60 14.84
N ALA A 88 -1.86 -13.87 14.42
CA ALA A 88 -1.34 -14.21 13.11
C ALA A 88 -2.18 -13.60 11.97
N LEU A 89 -3.51 -13.72 12.06
CA LEU A 89 -4.44 -13.17 11.07
C LEU A 89 -4.41 -11.63 11.03
N ALA A 90 -4.35 -10.98 12.20
CA ALA A 90 -4.26 -9.53 12.29
C ALA A 90 -2.95 -9.00 11.67
N ILE A 91 -1.83 -9.68 11.94
CA ILE A 91 -0.52 -9.36 11.34
C ILE A 91 -0.56 -9.52 9.82
N GLU A 92 -1.19 -10.59 9.31
CA GLU A 92 -1.37 -10.78 7.86
C GLU A 92 -2.16 -9.64 7.24
N THR A 93 -3.27 -9.28 7.86
CA THR A 93 -4.15 -8.19 7.40
C THR A 93 -3.42 -6.86 7.37
N ALA A 94 -2.69 -6.53 8.44
CA ALA A 94 -1.90 -5.29 8.52
C ALA A 94 -0.85 -5.22 7.41
N ARG A 95 -0.12 -6.32 7.16
CA ARG A 95 0.86 -6.41 6.07
C ARG A 95 0.22 -6.21 4.70
N LEU A 96 -0.89 -6.89 4.44
CA LEU A 96 -1.60 -6.79 3.16
C LEU A 96 -2.12 -5.36 2.91
N LEU A 97 -2.62 -4.70 3.96
CA LEU A 97 -3.06 -3.32 3.89
C LEU A 97 -1.89 -2.38 3.57
N GLU A 98 -0.74 -2.55 4.23
CA GLU A 98 0.46 -1.75 3.96
C GLU A 98 0.94 -1.92 2.51
N ASP A 99 0.95 -3.16 2.00
CA ASP A 99 1.31 -3.45 0.61
C ASP A 99 0.34 -2.80 -0.39
N ALA A 100 -0.97 -2.84 -0.11
CA ALA A 100 -1.99 -2.20 -0.92
C ALA A 100 -1.82 -0.67 -0.94
N GLN A 101 -1.56 -0.06 0.22
CA GLN A 101 -1.33 1.38 0.33
C GLN A 101 -0.09 1.83 -0.47
N LYS A 102 1.01 1.06 -0.41
CA LYS A 102 2.22 1.35 -1.20
C LYS A 102 1.97 1.28 -2.71
N ARG A 103 1.19 0.29 -3.17
CA ARG A 103 0.81 0.18 -4.59
C ARG A 103 -0.03 1.37 -5.03
N ALA A 104 -1.06 1.73 -4.26
CA ALA A 104 -1.91 2.88 -4.55
C ALA A 104 -1.10 4.20 -4.58
N ALA A 105 -0.14 4.38 -3.68
CA ALA A 105 0.75 5.54 -3.70
C ALA A 105 1.60 5.61 -4.98
N LYS A 106 2.14 4.48 -5.44
CA LYS A 106 2.90 4.40 -6.70
C LYS A 106 2.04 4.74 -7.91
N GLU A 107 0.83 4.19 -8.00
CA GLU A 107 -0.11 4.47 -9.09
C GLU A 107 -0.48 5.95 -9.15
N ARG A 108 -0.76 6.58 -7.99
CA ARG A 108 -1.01 8.02 -7.93
C ARG A 108 0.18 8.83 -8.46
N ALA A 109 1.40 8.47 -8.08
CA ALA A 109 2.60 9.16 -8.58
C ALA A 109 2.75 9.03 -10.10
N ILE A 110 2.52 7.83 -10.66
CA ILE A 110 2.55 7.60 -12.11
C ILE A 110 1.46 8.41 -12.82
N GLY A 111 0.23 8.44 -12.26
CA GLY A 111 -0.87 9.25 -12.81
C GLY A 111 -0.55 10.74 -12.82
N GLN A 112 0.05 11.26 -11.75
CA GLN A 112 0.50 12.66 -11.67
C GLN A 112 1.58 12.97 -12.70
N ILE A 113 2.57 12.09 -12.89
CA ILE A 113 3.61 12.25 -13.92
C ILE A 113 2.97 12.27 -15.31
N SER A 114 2.09 11.30 -15.61
CA SER A 114 1.41 11.18 -16.90
C SER A 114 0.57 12.42 -17.22
N SER A 115 -0.16 12.94 -16.23
CA SER A 115 -0.95 14.17 -16.37
C SER A 115 -0.06 15.39 -16.64
N LYS A 116 1.08 15.53 -15.95
CA LYS A 116 2.03 16.63 -16.21
C LYS A 116 2.63 16.54 -17.61
N ILE A 117 3.01 15.35 -18.07
CA ILE A 117 3.53 15.13 -19.43
C ILE A 117 2.45 15.49 -20.47
N GLY A 118 1.22 15.01 -20.30
CA GLY A 118 0.11 15.34 -21.20
C GLY A 118 -0.18 16.83 -21.26
N GLY A 119 -0.02 17.56 -20.15
CA GLY A 119 -0.15 19.02 -20.10
C GLY A 119 0.99 19.80 -20.76
N LEU A 120 2.20 19.23 -20.89
CA LEU A 120 3.32 19.86 -21.60
C LEU A 120 3.12 19.84 -23.12
N VAL A 121 2.38 18.85 -23.64
CA VAL A 121 1.84 18.87 -25.01
C VAL A 121 0.56 19.71 -24.99
N ASN A 122 0.70 20.99 -24.63
CA ASN A 122 -0.43 21.91 -24.57
C ASN A 122 -0.85 22.26 -26.00
N ILE A 123 -2.01 21.76 -26.43
CA ILE A 123 -2.60 22.08 -27.73
C ILE A 123 -2.67 23.60 -27.96
N GLU A 124 -2.93 24.39 -26.91
CA GLU A 124 -2.94 25.85 -26.97
C GLU A 124 -1.58 26.43 -27.34
N ASN A 125 -0.49 25.90 -26.77
CA ASN A 125 0.87 26.33 -27.12
C ASN A 125 1.22 25.90 -28.54
N ILE A 126 0.81 24.70 -28.96
CA ILE A 126 1.03 24.23 -30.33
C ILE A 126 0.30 25.13 -31.33
N ILE A 127 -0.98 25.43 -31.08
CA ILE A 127 -1.79 26.33 -31.93
C ILE A 127 -1.15 27.72 -31.98
N ARG A 128 -0.81 28.29 -30.82
CA ARG A 128 -0.25 29.63 -30.70
C ARG A 128 1.05 29.75 -31.49
N THR A 129 2.01 28.84 -31.25
CA THR A 129 3.28 28.81 -31.97
C THR A 129 3.06 28.63 -33.47
N THR A 130 2.10 27.80 -33.88
CA THR A 130 1.82 27.60 -35.31
C THR A 130 1.31 28.87 -35.98
N VAL A 131 0.40 29.61 -35.33
CA VAL A 131 -0.13 30.89 -35.85
C VAL A 131 0.96 31.96 -35.90
N GLU A 132 1.78 32.06 -34.83
CA GLU A 132 2.87 33.03 -34.73
C GLU A 132 3.94 32.81 -35.82
N GLU A 133 4.38 31.56 -36.03
CA GLU A 133 5.38 31.22 -37.05
C GLU A 133 4.86 31.47 -38.48
N LEU A 134 3.62 31.08 -38.76
CA LEU A 134 3.01 31.28 -40.08
C LEU A 134 2.77 32.76 -40.39
N GLY A 135 2.32 33.54 -39.41
CA GLY A 135 2.13 34.99 -39.56
C GLY A 135 3.45 35.73 -39.78
N GLY A 136 4.54 35.31 -39.13
CA GLY A 136 5.87 35.88 -39.35
C GLY A 136 6.45 35.57 -40.73
N ALA A 137 6.16 34.40 -41.30
CA ALA A 137 6.65 33.99 -42.61
C ALA A 137 5.88 34.60 -43.79
N LEU A 138 4.64 35.07 -43.57
CA LEU A 138 3.74 35.58 -44.61
C LEU A 138 3.26 37.01 -44.26
N PRO A 139 3.99 38.05 -44.70
CA PRO A 139 3.59 39.44 -44.49
C PRO A 139 2.21 39.74 -45.11
N ASP A 140 1.45 40.65 -44.49
CA ASP A 140 0.10 41.07 -44.91
C ASP A 140 -0.95 39.95 -44.99
N THR A 141 -0.78 38.85 -44.23
CA THR A 141 -1.71 37.71 -44.20
C THR A 141 -2.27 37.45 -42.81
N ASP A 142 -3.59 37.36 -42.67
CA ASP A 142 -4.27 36.91 -41.44
C ASP A 142 -4.28 35.38 -41.35
N VAL A 143 -3.76 34.83 -40.25
CA VAL A 143 -3.70 33.37 -40.00
C VAL A 143 -4.61 33.01 -38.82
N ALA A 144 -5.51 32.05 -39.03
CA ALA A 144 -6.39 31.53 -37.98
C ALA A 144 -6.49 30.00 -38.05
N ILE A 145 -6.51 29.34 -36.89
CA ILE A 145 -6.80 27.90 -36.76
C ILE A 145 -8.19 27.76 -36.13
N GLN A 146 -9.12 27.11 -36.83
CA GLN A 146 -10.47 26.81 -36.34
C GLN A 146 -10.66 25.31 -36.14
N PHE A 147 -11.14 24.93 -34.96
CA PHE A 147 -11.60 23.57 -34.70
C PHE A 147 -13.07 23.46 -35.09
N ASN A 148 -13.39 22.42 -35.87
CA ASN A 148 -14.77 22.10 -36.15
C ASN A 148 -15.40 21.46 -34.90
N THR A 149 -15.97 22.29 -34.03
CA THR A 149 -16.83 21.80 -32.96
C THR A 149 -18.13 21.36 -33.62
N GLY A 150 -18.45 20.07 -33.52
CA GLY A 150 -19.61 19.46 -34.18
C GLY A 150 -20.94 20.03 -33.68
N HIS A 151 -21.29 21.22 -34.14
CA HIS A 151 -22.64 21.75 -34.19
C HIS A 151 -22.92 22.05 -35.65
N SER A 152 -23.49 21.06 -36.34
CA SER A 152 -24.13 21.26 -37.63
C SER A 152 -25.17 22.37 -37.47
N THR A 153 -24.82 23.58 -37.89
CA THR A 153 -25.76 24.67 -38.08
C THR A 153 -26.72 24.23 -39.18
N ARG A 154 -27.95 23.93 -38.77
CA ARG A 154 -29.07 23.75 -39.68
C ARG A 154 -29.21 25.08 -40.42
N SER A 155 -28.86 25.08 -41.70
CA SER A 155 -29.15 26.14 -42.64
C SER A 155 -30.67 26.36 -42.66
N ASP A 156 -31.14 27.43 -42.03
CA ASP A 156 -32.42 27.99 -42.41
C ASP A 156 -32.14 29.17 -43.33
N GLY A 157 -32.41 28.93 -44.61
CA GLY A 157 -32.31 29.95 -45.63
C GLY A 157 -33.43 30.95 -45.43
N SER A 158 -33.08 32.22 -45.38
CA SER A 158 -33.94 33.27 -45.90
C SER A 158 -33.09 34.42 -46.38
N SER A 159 -32.81 34.36 -47.68
CA SER A 159 -32.72 35.55 -48.51
C SER A 159 -33.92 36.46 -48.21
N HIS A 160 -33.66 37.69 -47.81
CA HIS A 160 -34.49 38.80 -48.24
C HIS A 160 -33.58 39.92 -48.72
N VAL A 161 -33.49 40.00 -50.04
CA VAL A 161 -33.12 41.20 -50.77
C VAL A 161 -34.17 42.26 -50.47
N ARG A 162 -33.75 43.36 -49.86
CA ARG A 162 -34.00 44.73 -50.32
C ARG A 162 -33.15 45.72 -49.54
#